data_AF-A0A3D4ZS95-F1
#
_entry.id   AF-A0A3D4ZS95-F1
#
_cell.length_a   1.000
_cell.length_b   1.000
_cell.length_c   1.000
_cell.angle_alpha   90.00
_cell.angle_beta   90.00
_cell.angle_gamma   90.00
#
_symmetry.space_group_name_H-M   'P 1'
#
loop_
_entity.id
_entity.type
_entity.pdbx_description
1 polymer ?
#
loop_
_entity_poly.entity_id
_entity_poly.type
_entity_poly.pdbx_seq_one_letter_code
_entity_poly.pdbx_strand_id
1 'polypeptide(L)'
;MTTRNLVYALLLVVAFGAGALCSGGLYAPAMAQDGAADRPAEGDAPAAVTTSIIPRIPVVAAIPLVTETSYEMDPFNSDHIRSTKAEVKRVLVVRADGSQEVRPATDKL
;
A
#
# COMPACT_ATOMS: atom_id res chain seq x y z
N MET A 1 -6.75 -52.08 8.86
CA MET A 1 -6.26 -51.42 7.62
C MET A 1 -5.29 -52.35 6.95
N THR A 2 -5.53 -52.74 5.70
CA THR A 2 -4.67 -53.67 4.96
C THR A 2 -3.34 -53.01 4.61
N THR A 3 -2.24 -53.76 4.64
CA THR A 3 -0.87 -53.34 4.27
C THR A 3 -0.81 -52.59 2.94
N ARG A 4 -1.70 -52.94 2.00
CA ARG A 4 -1.86 -52.27 0.71
C ARG A 4 -2.23 -50.79 0.83
N ASN A 5 -3.09 -50.42 1.78
CA ASN A 5 -3.50 -49.04 2.00
C ASN A 5 -2.38 -48.20 2.62
N LEU A 6 -1.52 -48.83 3.43
CA LEU A 6 -0.35 -48.18 4.02
C LEU A 6 0.71 -47.88 2.95
N VAL A 7 0.90 -48.81 2.00
CA VAL A 7 1.79 -48.60 0.84
C VAL A 7 1.28 -47.47 -0.06
N TYR A 8 -0.03 -47.39 -0.33
CA TYR A 8 -0.58 -46.28 -1.13
C TYR A 8 -0.47 -44.93 -0.42
N ALA A 9 -0.71 -44.88 0.89
CA ALA A 9 -0.54 -43.65 1.65
C ALA A 9 0.93 -43.17 1.64
N LEU A 10 1.88 -44.10 1.78
CA LEU A 10 3.30 -43.79 1.73
C LEU A 10 3.70 -43.25 0.35
N LEU A 11 3.25 -43.90 -0.74
CA LEU A 11 3.54 -43.46 -2.11
C LEU A 11 2.97 -42.07 -2.40
N LEU A 12 1.79 -41.75 -1.88
CA LEU A 12 1.17 -40.44 -2.05
C LEU A 12 1.99 -39.33 -1.38
N VAL A 13 2.47 -39.57 -0.16
CA VAL A 13 3.33 -38.61 0.56
C VAL A 13 4.67 -38.40 -0.15
N VAL A 14 5.27 -39.48 -0.66
CA VAL A 14 6.54 -39.41 -1.40
C VAL A 14 6.35 -38.66 -2.72
N ALA A 15 5.26 -38.90 -3.45
CA ALA A 15 4.97 -38.19 -4.70
C ALA A 15 4.75 -36.68 -4.47
N PHE A 16 4.04 -36.31 -3.41
CA PHE A 16 3.82 -34.90 -3.06
C PHE A 16 5.14 -34.21 -2.63
N GLY A 17 5.95 -34.88 -1.81
CA GLY A 17 7.25 -34.37 -1.37
C GLY A 17 8.24 -34.20 -2.53
N ALA A 18 8.31 -35.17 -3.45
CA ALA A 18 9.14 -35.07 -4.65
C ALA A 18 8.64 -33.96 -5.59
N GLY A 19 7.32 -33.81 -5.76
CA GLY A 19 6.73 -32.73 -6.55
C GLY A 19 7.11 -31.34 -6.02
N ALA A 20 7.04 -31.13 -4.71
CA ALA A 20 7.39 -29.86 -4.07
C ALA A 20 8.89 -29.52 -4.17
N LEU A 21 9.76 -30.53 -4.15
CA LEU A 21 11.21 -30.35 -4.32
C LEU A 21 11.56 -30.05 -5.80
N CYS A 22 10.89 -30.71 -6.74
CA CYS A 22 11.11 -30.50 -8.18
C CYS A 22 10.45 -29.22 -8.72
N SER A 23 9.43 -28.66 -8.06
CA SER A 23 8.73 -27.45 -8.52
C SER A 23 9.50 -26.14 -8.28
N GLY A 24 10.77 -26.20 -7.86
CA GLY A 24 11.62 -25.02 -7.69
C GLY A 24 11.18 -24.06 -6.57
N GLY A 25 10.28 -24.48 -5.69
CA GLY A 25 9.67 -23.63 -4.66
C GLY A 25 10.64 -23.08 -3.60
N LEU A 26 11.85 -23.62 -3.53
CA LEU A 26 12.91 -23.12 -2.62
C LEU A 26 13.77 -22.00 -3.24
N TYR A 27 13.69 -21.77 -4.56
CA TYR A 27 14.51 -20.80 -5.28
C TYR A 27 13.74 -19.98 -6.32
N ALA A 28 12.41 -19.90 -6.22
CA ALA A 28 11.65 -18.95 -7.02
C ALA A 28 11.80 -17.56 -6.39
N PRO A 29 12.55 -16.61 -6.98
CA PRO A 29 12.42 -15.22 -6.57
C PRO A 29 10.97 -14.82 -6.85
N ALA A 30 10.31 -14.21 -5.87
CA ALA A 30 9.04 -13.55 -6.09
C ALA A 30 9.25 -12.46 -7.14
N MET A 31 9.03 -12.78 -8.42
CA MET A 31 9.02 -11.79 -9.48
C MET A 31 7.75 -10.96 -9.26
N ALA A 32 7.93 -9.81 -8.62
CA ALA A 32 6.97 -8.72 -8.68
C ALA A 32 6.82 -8.38 -10.17
N GLN A 33 5.71 -8.78 -10.75
CA GLN A 33 5.35 -8.49 -12.13
C GLN A 33 4.81 -7.06 -12.19
N ASP A 34 5.70 -6.08 -11.98
CA ASP A 34 5.39 -4.69 -12.29
C ASP A 34 5.50 -4.51 -13.81
N GLY A 35 4.31 -4.47 -14.42
CA GLY A 35 3.99 -3.73 -15.65
C GLY A 35 5.03 -3.72 -16.76
N ALA A 36 4.87 -4.63 -17.72
CA ALA A 36 5.32 -4.38 -19.07
C ALA A 36 4.55 -3.19 -19.67
N ALA A 37 5.19 -2.03 -19.81
CA ALA A 37 4.94 -1.09 -20.88
C ALA A 37 6.12 -0.11 -21.03
N ASP A 38 6.65 -0.07 -22.25
CA ASP A 38 7.47 0.98 -22.84
C ASP A 38 8.95 1.10 -22.41
N ARG A 39 9.78 0.34 -23.12
CA ARG A 39 11.10 0.86 -23.56
C ARG A 39 10.83 1.96 -24.61
N PRO A 40 11.58 3.07 -24.60
CA PRO A 40 12.65 3.13 -25.59
C PRO A 40 13.96 3.76 -25.11
N ALA A 41 15.02 3.35 -25.80
CA ALA A 41 16.25 4.07 -26.14
C ALA A 41 17.16 4.63 -25.02
N GLU A 42 18.29 3.91 -24.86
CA GLU A 42 19.67 4.41 -24.77
C GLU A 42 19.87 5.94 -24.91
N GLY A 43 20.41 6.58 -23.86
CA GLY A 43 20.89 7.95 -23.93
C GLY A 43 20.84 8.69 -22.60
N ASP A 44 22.03 9.02 -22.09
CA ASP A 44 22.31 10.00 -21.05
C ASP A 44 22.03 9.58 -19.59
N ALA A 45 23.13 9.41 -18.84
CA ALA A 45 23.10 9.23 -17.40
C ALA A 45 22.89 10.61 -16.73
N PRO A 46 21.81 10.86 -15.99
CA PRO A 46 21.79 11.95 -15.04
C PRO A 46 22.42 11.46 -13.73
N ALA A 47 23.34 12.27 -13.23
CA ALA A 47 24.03 12.12 -11.97
C ALA A 47 23.15 11.48 -10.89
N ALA A 48 23.73 10.48 -10.20
CA ALA A 48 23.14 9.90 -9.00
C ALA A 48 22.88 11.01 -7.99
N VAL A 49 21.64 11.50 -7.96
CA VAL A 49 21.12 12.27 -6.85
C VAL A 49 21.13 11.30 -5.68
N THR A 50 22.10 11.46 -4.78
CA THR A 50 22.08 10.81 -3.47
C THR A 50 20.95 11.43 -2.65
N THR A 51 19.70 11.16 -3.06
CA THR A 51 18.53 11.34 -2.22
C THR A 51 18.71 10.37 -1.09
N SER A 52 18.91 10.88 0.12
CA SER A 52 18.88 10.11 1.36
C SER A 52 17.70 9.13 1.30
N ILE A 53 18.01 7.85 1.04
CA ILE A 53 17.04 6.76 1.02
C ILE A 53 16.75 6.40 2.47
N ILE A 54 16.18 7.34 3.22
CA ILE A 54 15.42 6.95 4.40
C ILE A 54 14.16 6.33 3.80
N PRO A 55 13.94 5.01 3.95
CA PRO A 55 12.73 4.38 3.44
C PRO A 55 11.54 5.04 4.12
N ARG A 56 10.85 5.91 3.37
CA ARG A 56 9.58 6.49 3.83
C ARG A 56 8.56 5.36 3.76
N ILE A 57 8.15 4.88 4.93
CA ILE A 57 7.11 3.85 5.02
C ILE A 57 5.85 4.42 4.35
N PRO A 58 5.31 3.74 3.32
CA PRO A 58 4.22 4.27 2.52
C PRO A 58 2.95 4.42 3.36
N VAL A 59 2.22 5.51 3.09
CA VAL A 59 0.90 5.78 3.67
C VAL A 59 -0.14 4.93 2.93
N VAL A 60 -0.90 4.13 3.67
CA VAL A 60 -1.95 3.25 3.10
C VAL A 60 -3.35 3.83 3.29
N ALA A 61 -3.56 4.69 4.28
CA ALA A 61 -4.82 5.38 4.47
C ALA A 61 -4.62 6.75 5.15
N ALA A 62 -5.53 7.67 4.82
CA ALA A 62 -5.62 9.01 5.38
C ALA A 62 -7.07 9.23 5.81
N ILE A 63 -7.34 9.22 7.12
CA ILE A 63 -8.70 9.31 7.69
C ILE A 63 -8.89 10.71 8.30
N PRO A 64 -9.90 11.49 7.90
CA PRO A 64 -10.17 12.78 8.51
C PRO A 64 -10.57 12.60 9.98
N LEU A 65 -9.86 13.26 10.89
CA LEU A 65 -10.07 13.19 12.34
C LEU A 65 -10.84 14.40 12.87
N VAL A 66 -10.48 15.59 12.39
CA VAL A 66 -11.09 16.85 12.82
C VAL A 66 -11.48 17.64 11.59
N THR A 67 -12.76 18.01 11.52
CA THR A 67 -13.34 18.85 10.48
C THR A 67 -13.96 20.08 11.11
N GLU A 68 -13.58 21.25 10.64
CA GLU A 68 -14.18 22.51 11.05
C GLU A 68 -15.04 23.06 9.93
N THR A 69 -16.22 23.55 10.27
CA THR A 69 -17.13 24.19 9.32
C THR A 69 -17.22 25.66 9.66
N SER A 70 -16.98 26.52 8.67
CA SER A 70 -17.15 27.96 8.78
C SER A 70 -18.25 28.45 7.85
N TYR A 71 -18.98 29.46 8.32
CA TYR A 71 -20.09 30.07 7.61
C TYR A 71 -19.78 31.53 7.34
N GLU A 72 -19.97 31.96 6.10
CA GLU A 72 -19.89 33.37 5.71
C GLU A 72 -21.33 33.90 5.60
N MET A 73 -21.68 34.87 6.44
CA MET A 73 -22.99 35.54 6.38
C MET A 73 -23.05 36.50 5.19
N ASP A 74 -24.23 36.60 4.57
CA ASP A 74 -24.45 37.61 3.54
C ASP A 74 -24.53 39.01 4.20
N PRO A 75 -23.64 39.96 3.83
CA PRO A 75 -23.65 41.29 4.41
C PRO A 75 -24.90 42.12 4.08
N PHE A 76 -25.70 41.70 3.08
CA PHE A 76 -26.92 42.39 2.66
C PHE A 76 -28.20 41.68 3.12
N ASN A 77 -28.10 40.43 3.59
CA ASN A 77 -29.22 39.66 4.08
C ASN A 77 -28.80 38.77 5.26
N SER A 78 -29.08 39.21 6.49
CA SER A 78 -28.69 38.52 7.72
C SER A 78 -29.33 37.15 7.89
N ASP A 79 -30.43 36.87 7.18
CA ASP A 79 -31.16 35.61 7.29
C ASP A 79 -30.62 34.56 6.31
N HIS A 80 -29.63 34.92 5.48
CA HIS A 80 -29.05 34.04 4.46
C HIS A 80 -27.55 33.80 4.67
N ILE A 81 -27.15 32.53 4.59
CA ILE A 81 -25.74 32.13 4.58
C ILE A 81 -25.23 32.20 3.15
N ARG A 82 -24.26 33.07 2.90
CA ARG A 82 -23.66 33.24 1.57
C ARG A 82 -22.79 32.04 1.17
N SER A 83 -22.01 31.51 2.11
CA SER A 83 -21.11 30.39 1.84
C SER A 83 -20.92 29.52 3.07
N THR A 84 -20.81 28.20 2.84
CA THR A 84 -20.39 27.23 3.85
C THR A 84 -19.10 26.57 3.36
N LYS A 85 -18.06 26.57 4.20
CA LYS A 85 -16.79 25.92 3.92
C LYS A 85 -16.49 24.91 5.00
N ALA A 86 -16.26 23.65 4.60
CA ALA A 86 -15.79 22.60 5.48
C ALA A 86 -14.31 22.34 5.19
N GLU A 87 -13.48 22.41 6.24
CA GLU A 87 -12.04 22.19 6.14
C GLU A 87 -11.63 21.07 7.10
N VAL A 88 -10.90 20.09 6.58
CA VAL A 88 -10.29 19.06 7.43
C VAL A 88 -9.04 19.69 8.06
N LYS A 89 -8.94 19.72 9.39
CA LYS A 89 -7.79 20.26 10.11
C LYS A 89 -6.74 19.20 10.43
N ARG A 90 -7.19 17.98 10.73
CA ARG A 90 -6.32 16.88 11.14
C ARG A 90 -6.71 15.58 10.45
N VAL A 91 -5.69 14.81 10.10
CA VAL A 91 -5.82 13.52 9.43
C VAL A 91 -5.04 12.47 10.22
N LEU A 92 -5.65 11.32 10.45
CA LEU A 92 -4.96 10.12 10.91
C LEU A 92 -4.32 9.46 9.70
N VAL A 93 -3.00 9.39 9.71
CA VAL A 93 -2.22 8.71 8.69
C VAL A 93 -1.92 7.32 9.19
N VAL A 94 -2.38 6.32 8.44
CA VAL A 94 -2.07 4.91 8.68
C VAL A 94 -1.02 4.49 7.68
N ARG A 95 0.10 3.97 8.17
CA ARG A 95 1.23 3.51 7.36
C ARG A 95 1.14 2.00 7.12
N ALA A 96 1.85 1.51 6.11
CA ALA A 96 1.85 0.09 5.73
C ALA A 96 2.38 -0.85 6.84
N ASP A 97 3.18 -0.32 7.78
CA ASP A 97 3.67 -1.05 8.95
C ASP A 97 2.65 -1.15 10.09
N GLY A 98 1.45 -0.57 9.91
CA GLY A 98 0.40 -0.53 10.92
C GLY A 98 0.57 0.59 11.95
N SER A 99 1.64 1.39 11.86
CA SER A 99 1.80 2.57 12.70
C SER A 99 0.80 3.66 12.30
N GLN A 100 0.40 4.44 13.30
CA GLN A 100 -0.58 5.51 13.15
C GLN A 100 0.01 6.81 13.69
N GLU A 101 -0.14 7.88 12.93
CA GLU A 101 0.27 9.23 13.34
C GLU A 101 -0.83 10.23 13.00
N VAL A 102 -1.03 11.23 13.86
CA VAL A 102 -1.95 12.32 13.55
C VAL A 102 -1.16 13.47 12.97
N ARG A 103 -1.53 13.89 11.76
CA ARG A 103 -0.91 15.01 11.05
C ARG A 103 -1.90 16.14 10.77
N PRO A 104 -1.42 17.38 10.66
CA PRO A 104 -2.23 18.46 10.09
C PRO A 104 -2.58 18.14 8.64
N ALA A 105 -3.79 18.46 8.20
CA ALA A 105 -4.26 18.16 6.85
C ALA A 105 -3.51 18.95 5.76
N THR A 106 -2.81 20.01 6.14
CA THR A 106 -2.03 20.88 5.24
C THR A 106 -0.66 20.29 4.88
N ASP A 107 -0.18 19.30 5.63
CA ASP A 107 1.08 18.61 5.30
C ASP A 107 0.86 17.63 4.14
N LYS A 108 1.71 17.71 3.11
CA LYS A 108 1.69 16.77 1.98
C LYS A 108 1.97 15.36 2.50
N LEU A 109 1.03 14.44 2.26
CA LEU A 109 1.09 13.01 2.60
C LEU A 109 2.22 12.30 1.84
#